data_AF-A0AAV7IS05-F1
#
_entry.id   AF-A0AAV7IS05-F1
#
_cell.length_a   1.000
_cell.length_b   1.000
_cell.length_c   1.000
_cell.angle_alpha   90.00
_cell.angle_beta   90.00
_cell.angle_gamma   90.00
#
_symmetry.space_group_name_H-M   'P 1'
#
loop_
_entity.id
_entity.type
_entity.pdbx_description
1 polymer ?
#
loop_
_entity_poly.entity_id
_entity_poly.type
_entity_poly.pdbx_seq_one_letter_code
_entity_poly.pdbx_strand_id
1 'polypeptide(L)'
;MDMVITNIQQQRQVTEQLRREAAIKRITVSKAVEDIMKYITEHEQEDCLLVGFSSQKSNPFREKIIIILIHFFCNVLRSVSFSSISDWKMLF
;
A
#
# COMPACT_ATOMS: atom_id res chain seq x y z
N MET A 1 44.78 -16.41 -25.64
CA MET A 1 45.28 -16.59 -24.25
C MET A 1 44.54 -15.67 -23.29
N ASP A 2 44.27 -14.42 -23.68
CA ASP A 2 43.61 -13.40 -22.84
C ASP A 2 42.18 -13.78 -22.39
N MET A 3 41.38 -14.40 -23.26
CA MET A 3 40.03 -14.86 -22.89
C MET A 3 40.04 -15.91 -21.76
N VAL A 4 41.05 -16.77 -21.70
CA VAL A 4 41.22 -17.76 -20.63
C VAL A 4 41.63 -17.07 -19.33
N ILE A 5 42.50 -16.06 -19.41
CA ILE A 5 42.96 -15.27 -18.25
C ILE A 5 41.79 -14.48 -17.64
N THR A 6 40.96 -13.84 -18.45
CA THR A 6 39.76 -13.12 -17.98
C THR A 6 38.75 -14.06 -17.31
N ASN A 7 38.52 -15.25 -17.88
CA ASN A 7 37.61 -16.23 -17.28
C ASN A 7 38.12 -16.73 -15.92
N ILE A 8 39.42 -17.03 -15.81
CA ILE A 8 40.03 -17.44 -14.52
C ILE A 8 39.91 -16.32 -13.48
N GLN A 9 40.11 -15.06 -13.87
CA GLN A 9 39.94 -13.91 -12.96
C GLN A 9 38.50 -13.77 -12.47
N GLN A 10 37.51 -13.91 -13.35
CA GLN A 10 36.09 -13.90 -12.99
C GLN A 10 35.76 -15.05 -12.01
N GLN A 11 36.23 -16.26 -12.29
CA GLN A 11 36.00 -17.41 -11.39
C GLN A 11 36.63 -17.20 -10.00
N ARG A 12 37.80 -16.56 -9.93
CA ARG A 12 38.42 -16.20 -8.64
C ARG A 12 37.57 -15.19 -7.87
N GLN A 13 37.03 -14.18 -8.55
CA GLN A 13 36.14 -13.20 -7.91
C GLN A 13 34.87 -13.86 -7.38
N VAL A 14 34.24 -14.73 -8.17
CA VAL A 14 33.05 -15.50 -7.74
C VAL A 14 33.38 -16.41 -6.56
N THR A 15 34.50 -17.11 -6.59
CA THR A 15 34.92 -17.97 -5.47
C THR A 15 35.11 -17.16 -4.19
N GLU A 16 35.72 -15.99 -4.29
CA GLU A 16 35.94 -15.12 -3.14
C GLU A 16 34.62 -14.55 -2.60
N GLN A 17 33.67 -14.21 -3.46
CA GLN A 17 32.32 -13.83 -3.07
C GLN A 17 31.61 -14.97 -2.32
N LEU A 18 31.61 -16.18 -2.88
CA LEU A 18 30.96 -17.34 -2.27
C LEU A 18 31.55 -17.69 -0.90
N ARG A 19 32.87 -17.53 -0.72
CA ARG A 19 33.52 -17.70 0.59
C ARG A 19 32.98 -16.70 1.62
N ARG A 20 32.79 -15.44 1.23
CA ARG A 20 32.21 -14.42 2.11
C ARG A 20 30.77 -14.74 2.47
N GLU A 21 29.96 -15.18 1.50
CA GLU A 21 28.56 -15.58 1.72
C GLU A 21 28.44 -16.82 2.61
N ALA A 22 29.32 -17.82 2.43
CA ALA A 22 29.38 -19.01 3.26
C ALA A 22 29.80 -18.72 4.71
N ALA A 23 30.58 -17.66 4.93
CA ALA A 23 31.01 -17.23 6.26
C ALA A 23 29.92 -16.48 7.05
N ILE A 24 28.77 -16.16 6.44
CA ILE A 24 27.67 -15.48 7.12
C ILE A 24 27.04 -16.43 8.15
N LYS A 25 27.04 -15.99 9.42
CA LYS A 25 26.38 -16.71 10.51
C LYS A 25 24.86 -16.62 10.33
N ARG A 26 24.21 -17.76 10.18
CA ARG A 26 22.75 -17.87 10.06
C ARG A 26 22.14 -18.12 11.44
N ILE A 27 20.94 -17.57 11.66
CA ILE A 27 20.07 -17.95 12.76
C ILE A 27 19.17 -19.12 12.35
N THR A 28 18.58 -19.82 13.32
CA THR A 28 17.61 -20.88 13.02
C THR A 28 16.34 -20.28 12.41
N VAL A 29 15.70 -21.04 11.53
CA VAL A 29 14.45 -20.60 10.90
C VAL A 29 13.37 -20.35 11.95
N SER A 30 13.27 -21.21 12.97
CA SER A 30 12.32 -21.01 14.08
C SER A 30 12.52 -19.66 14.76
N LYS A 31 13.78 -19.27 15.04
CA LYS A 31 14.06 -17.99 15.68
C LYS A 31 13.72 -16.80 14.78
N ALA A 32 14.05 -16.89 13.49
CA ALA A 32 13.69 -15.86 12.52
C ALA A 32 12.17 -15.67 12.43
N VAL A 33 11.41 -16.77 12.44
CA VAL A 33 9.95 -16.74 12.39
C VAL A 33 9.36 -16.15 13.67
N GLU A 34 9.89 -16.49 14.85
CA GLU A 34 9.51 -15.85 16.12
C GLU A 34 9.73 -14.33 16.09
N ASP A 35 10.87 -13.88 15.59
CA ASP A 35 11.19 -12.45 15.52
C ASP A 35 10.27 -11.70 14.54
N ILE A 36 9.93 -12.33 13.40
CA ILE A 36 8.94 -11.80 12.45
C ILE A 36 7.55 -11.71 13.09
N MET A 37 7.08 -12.79 13.75
CA MET A 37 5.77 -12.80 14.40
C MET A 37 5.69 -11.74 15.48
N LYS A 38 6.73 -11.61 16.31
CA LYS A 38 6.83 -10.59 17.34
C LYS A 38 6.70 -9.19 16.74
N TYR A 39 7.45 -8.89 15.68
CA TYR A 39 7.41 -7.59 15.03
C TYR A 39 6.00 -7.26 14.50
N ILE A 40 5.35 -8.24 13.85
CA ILE A 40 3.99 -8.07 13.32
C ILE A 40 3.02 -7.78 14.47
N THR A 41 3.01 -8.59 15.53
CA THR A 41 2.09 -8.39 16.67
C THR A 41 2.32 -7.06 17.39
N GLU A 42 3.56 -6.58 17.45
CA GLU A 42 3.87 -5.27 18.05
C GLU A 42 3.31 -4.09 17.23
N HIS A 43 3.22 -4.22 15.91
CA HIS A 43 2.83 -3.13 15.00
C HIS A 43 1.46 -3.32 14.35
N GLU A 44 0.78 -4.44 14.60
CA GLU A 44 -0.50 -4.77 13.95
C GLU A 44 -1.57 -3.70 14.20
N GLN A 45 -1.53 -3.04 15.36
CA GLN A 45 -2.50 -2.01 15.74
C GLN A 45 -2.29 -0.66 15.03
N GLU A 46 -1.08 -0.45 14.50
CA GLU A 46 -0.73 0.73 13.71
C GLU A 46 -1.07 0.53 12.23
N ASP A 47 -1.26 -0.72 11.81
CA ASP A 47 -1.63 -1.06 10.44
C ASP A 47 -3.11 -0.72 10.18
N CYS A 48 -3.31 0.43 9.53
CA CYS A 48 -4.62 0.92 9.14
C CYS A 48 -5.33 0.02 8.11
N LEU A 49 -4.62 -0.88 7.43
CA LEU A 49 -5.22 -1.86 6.52
C LEU A 49 -5.72 -3.11 7.26
N LEU A 50 -5.12 -3.42 8.41
CA LEU A 50 -5.50 -4.55 9.24
C LEU A 50 -6.62 -4.19 10.24
N VAL A 51 -6.43 -3.12 11.02
CA VAL A 51 -7.40 -2.69 12.06
C VAL A 51 -8.46 -1.74 11.51
N GLY A 52 -8.18 -1.11 10.38
CA GLY A 52 -9.01 -0.02 9.85
C GLY A 52 -8.74 1.30 10.54
N PHE A 53 -9.26 2.38 9.96
CA PHE A 53 -9.12 3.71 10.53
C PHE A 53 -10.11 3.91 11.69
N SER A 54 -9.60 4.27 12.87
CA SER A 54 -10.39 4.57 14.07
C SER A 54 -11.41 5.69 13.88
N SER A 55 -11.11 6.65 12.99
CA SER A 55 -12.06 7.63 12.52
C SER A 55 -12.09 7.64 11.01
N GLN A 56 -13.28 7.77 10.48
CA GLN A 56 -13.47 8.00 9.06
C GLN A 56 -12.54 9.14 8.53
N LYS A 57 -12.36 10.22 9.30
CA LYS A 57 -11.57 11.40 8.87
C LYS A 57 -10.06 11.18 8.77
N SER A 58 -9.50 10.11 9.36
CA SER A 58 -8.05 9.83 9.27
C SER A 58 -7.65 9.07 8.00
N ASN A 59 -8.62 8.56 7.23
CA ASN A 59 -8.34 7.96 5.92
C ASN A 59 -8.14 9.07 4.86
N PRO A 60 -6.93 9.26 4.31
CA PRO A 60 -6.67 10.28 3.29
C PRO A 60 -7.39 10.01 1.96
N PHE A 61 -7.82 8.78 1.69
CA PHE A 61 -8.58 8.38 0.50
C PHE A 61 -10.09 8.43 0.72
N ARG A 62 -10.58 9.07 1.79
CA ARG A 62 -12.02 9.26 2.00
C ARG A 62 -12.64 10.00 0.83
N GLU A 63 -13.63 9.37 0.20
CA GLU A 63 -14.53 10.06 -0.71
C GLU A 63 -15.27 11.18 0.03
N LYS A 64 -15.14 12.41 -0.44
CA LYS A 64 -16.01 13.51 -0.01
C LYS A 64 -17.39 13.23 -0.60
N ILE A 65 -18.23 12.51 0.14
CA ILE A 65 -19.61 12.17 -0.24
C ILE A 65 -20.37 13.42 -0.73
N ILE A 66 -20.04 14.60 -0.19
CA ILE A 66 -20.57 15.89 -0.63
C ILE A 66 -20.36 16.15 -2.13
N ILE A 67 -19.19 15.84 -2.70
CA ILE A 67 -18.90 16.09 -4.13
C ILE A 67 -19.69 15.11 -5.02
N ILE A 68 -19.82 13.85 -4.59
CA ILE A 68 -20.59 12.83 -5.31
C ILE A 68 -22.09 13.16 -5.25
N LEU A 69 -22.60 13.57 -4.09
CA LEU A 69 -23.98 13.99 -3.92
C LEU A 69 -24.28 15.29 -4.67
N ILE A 70 -23.37 16.28 -4.70
CA ILE A 70 -23.56 17.48 -5.52
C ILE A 70 -23.56 17.12 -7.00
N HIS A 71 -22.68 16.23 -7.46
CA HIS A 71 -22.67 15.79 -8.86
C HIS A 71 -23.93 14.97 -9.20
N PHE A 72 -24.42 14.15 -8.29
CA PHE A 72 -25.66 13.40 -8.44
C PHE A 72 -26.88 14.33 -8.44
N PHE A 73 -26.97 15.27 -7.50
CA PHE A 73 -28.01 16.29 -7.45
C PHE A 73 -27.98 17.20 -8.67
N CYS A 74 -26.82 17.67 -9.12
CA CYS A 74 -26.71 18.46 -10.35
C CYS A 74 -27.14 17.65 -11.58
N ASN A 75 -26.76 16.37 -11.68
CA ASN A 75 -27.21 15.53 -12.80
C ASN A 75 -28.72 15.25 -12.74
N VAL A 76 -29.28 14.95 -11.57
CA VAL A 76 -30.72 14.72 -11.36
C VAL A 76 -31.51 16.01 -11.60
N LEU A 77 -31.09 17.17 -11.07
CA LEU A 77 -31.73 18.47 -11.32
C LEU A 77 -31.65 18.89 -12.79
N ARG A 78 -30.55 18.56 -13.48
CA ARG A 78 -30.40 18.75 -14.92
C ARG A 78 -31.33 17.85 -15.73
N SER A 79 -31.62 16.64 -15.24
CA SER A 79 -32.65 15.75 -15.82
C SER A 79 -34.09 16.22 -15.52
N VAL A 80 -34.31 16.99 -14.45
CA VAL A 80 -35.65 17.43 -14.00
C VAL A 80 -36.03 18.83 -14.51
N SER A 81 -35.10 19.59 -15.09
CA SER A 81 -35.40 20.91 -15.65
C SER A 81 -35.88 20.85 -17.09
N PHE A 82 -37.13 20.39 -17.31
CA PHE A 82 -38.03 21.02 -18.28
C PHE A 82 -39.50 20.63 -18.07
N SER A 83 -40.05 20.77 -16.86
CA SER A 83 -41.50 20.96 -16.67
C SER A 83 -41.82 21.53 -15.28
N SER A 84 -42.20 22.81 -15.26
CA SER A 84 -42.92 23.49 -14.17
C SER A 84 -42.16 23.80 -12.88
N ILE A 85 -41.27 24.80 -12.94
CA ILE A 85 -40.90 25.62 -11.76
C ILE A 85 -42.06 26.60 -11.50
N SER A 86 -43.02 26.19 -10.65
CA SER A 86 -44.03 27.10 -10.09
C SER A 86 -44.34 26.86 -8.61
N ASP A 87 -43.86 25.77 -7.98
CA ASP A 87 -44.31 25.37 -6.64
C ASP A 87 -43.26 25.50 -5.52
N TRP A 88 -42.20 26.28 -5.71
CA TRP A 88 -41.16 26.47 -4.68
C TRP A 88 -41.46 27.60 -3.68
N LYS A 89 -42.74 27.78 -3.31
CA LYS A 89 -43.15 28.75 -2.27
C LYS A 89 -43.53 28.13 -0.92
N MET A 90 -43.35 26.82 -0.73
CA MET A 90 -43.65 26.16 0.54
C MET A 90 -42.63 25.09 0.91
N LEU A 91 -41.38 25.46 1.21
CA LEU A 91 -40.50 24.70 2.11
C LEU A 91 -39.22 25.52 2.35
N PHE A 92 -39.29 26.36 3.39
CA PHE A 92 -38.22 27.15 4.04
C PHE A 92 -37.52 28.25 3.23
#